data_AF-I3CJ28-F1
#
_entry.id   AF-I3CJ28-F1
#
_cell.length_a   1.000
_cell.length_b   1.000
_cell.length_c   1.000
_cell.angle_alpha   90.00
_cell.angle_beta   90.00
_cell.angle_gamma   90.00
#
_symmetry.space_group_name_H-M   'P 1'
#
loop_
_entity.id
_entity.type
_entity.pdbx_description
1 polymer ?
#
loop_
_entity_poly.entity_id
_entity_poly.type
_entity_poly.pdbx_seq_one_letter_code
_entity_poly.pdbx_strand_id
1 'polypeptide(L)'
;MYSGQKRAQKLYEILKQTLSDSEVQLWIEGEGVDWSCYVKMAERVCNIACFEPRDGYYIVFMENKSNKATGRTTHIDSNIIQAIKDWIYGHSFNEFYDKFDFINNEKKGLQKFLDASLINYPELKQCTIDFKCQFGDSYFLWFKTQNRACCLRSVNNRICQCEFYSDADWDSSNRALFDLFEEKVPHDVPLDLIIKYWLCDNFMPSQLEQHFLWFKAGKLAHYYELGKRIEGEFILSWEIAIPRIARSIDYILDVFPSMEEDEVFLKYRKAIENKLKFFLEIRNKRYDQKLRIGHAVDTIILSRSRKHGLVNRQAHIIFDFPSDGSLYVNTFYLGKKTESTQEIDTYKVEVQCNDFFYEKAEYTQEIDILLQLLVAQDIT
;
A
#
# COMPACT_ATOMS: atom_id res chain seq x y z
N MET A 1 -16.22 -29.01 -5.41
CA MET A 1 -16.95 -28.09 -4.52
C MET A 1 -15.93 -27.31 -3.71
N TYR A 2 -15.81 -26.01 -3.99
CA TYR A 2 -14.86 -25.14 -3.30
C TYR A 2 -15.20 -25.09 -1.81
N SER A 3 -14.18 -25.03 -0.98
CA SER A 3 -14.24 -24.86 0.47
C SER A 3 -15.10 -23.67 0.92
N GLY A 4 -14.95 -22.51 0.27
CA GLY A 4 -15.76 -21.32 0.51
C GLY A 4 -17.26 -21.59 0.33
N GLN A 5 -17.64 -22.31 -0.72
CA GLN A 5 -19.03 -22.72 -0.97
C GLN A 5 -19.58 -23.60 0.16
N LYS A 6 -18.81 -24.60 0.60
CA LYS A 6 -19.22 -25.47 1.72
C LYS A 6 -19.43 -24.69 3.01
N ARG A 7 -18.58 -23.68 3.27
CA ARG A 7 -18.71 -22.79 4.44
C ARG A 7 -19.95 -21.92 4.34
N ALA A 8 -20.18 -21.29 3.20
CA ALA A 8 -21.38 -20.48 2.97
C ALA A 8 -22.67 -21.31 3.14
N GLN A 9 -22.69 -22.55 2.64
CA GLN A 9 -23.81 -23.48 2.84
C GLN A 9 -24.01 -23.87 4.30
N LYS A 10 -22.94 -24.20 5.01
CA LYS A 10 -23.02 -24.51 6.45
C LYS A 10 -23.56 -23.31 7.24
N LEU A 11 -23.07 -22.11 6.95
CA LEU A 11 -23.54 -20.87 7.58
C LEU A 11 -25.02 -20.61 7.27
N TYR A 12 -25.43 -20.78 6.01
CA TYR A 12 -26.81 -20.64 5.59
C TYR A 12 -27.74 -21.58 6.36
N GLU A 13 -27.39 -22.86 6.49
CA GLU A 13 -28.23 -23.80 7.25
C GLU A 13 -28.34 -23.42 8.74
N ILE A 14 -27.25 -22.97 9.36
CA ILE A 14 -27.26 -22.46 10.73
C ILE A 14 -28.19 -21.24 10.84
N LEU A 15 -28.06 -20.26 9.93
CA LEU A 15 -28.85 -19.04 9.94
C LEU A 15 -30.33 -19.33 9.69
N LYS A 16 -30.66 -20.23 8.74
CA LYS A 16 -32.03 -20.64 8.43
C LYS A 16 -32.73 -21.29 9.63
N GLN A 17 -32.00 -22.08 10.41
CA GLN A 17 -32.54 -22.67 11.64
C GLN A 17 -32.72 -21.64 12.75
N THR A 18 -31.88 -20.61 12.78
CA THR A 18 -31.80 -19.66 13.89
C THR A 18 -32.64 -18.40 13.67
N LEU A 19 -32.95 -18.07 12.41
CA LEU A 19 -33.76 -16.94 11.95
C LEU A 19 -35.06 -17.48 11.34
N SER A 20 -36.08 -17.68 12.18
CA SER A 20 -37.35 -18.30 11.78
C SER A 20 -38.43 -17.31 11.31
N ASP A 21 -38.12 -16.02 11.24
CA ASP A 21 -39.06 -14.99 10.81
C ASP A 21 -39.28 -15.05 9.29
N SER A 22 -40.53 -15.06 8.86
CA SER A 22 -40.91 -15.09 7.44
C SER A 22 -40.47 -13.87 6.65
N GLU A 23 -40.21 -12.74 7.31
CA GLU A 23 -39.73 -11.52 6.65
C GLU A 23 -38.23 -11.54 6.37
N VAL A 24 -37.48 -12.45 7.01
CA VAL A 24 -36.03 -12.58 6.80
C VAL A 24 -35.75 -13.29 5.48
N GLN A 25 -35.02 -12.61 4.61
CA GLN A 25 -34.50 -13.16 3.37
C GLN A 25 -33.08 -13.68 3.59
N LEU A 26 -32.83 -14.94 3.21
CA LEU A 26 -31.53 -15.58 3.32
C LEU A 26 -31.14 -16.19 1.98
N TRP A 27 -29.92 -15.95 1.50
CA TRP A 27 -29.40 -16.59 0.29
C TRP A 27 -27.89 -16.72 0.31
N ILE A 28 -27.35 -17.45 -0.66
CA ILE A 28 -25.92 -17.61 -0.92
C ILE A 28 -25.65 -17.11 -2.34
N GLU A 29 -24.54 -16.41 -2.53
CA GLU A 29 -24.05 -15.98 -3.84
C GLU A 29 -22.53 -16.11 -3.88
N GLY A 30 -21.98 -16.45 -5.04
CA GLY A 30 -20.54 -16.56 -5.22
C GLY A 30 -20.11 -17.32 -6.46
N GLU A 31 -18.84 -17.16 -6.81
CA GLU A 31 -18.16 -17.87 -7.90
C GLU A 31 -16.71 -18.16 -7.51
N GLY A 32 -16.19 -19.33 -7.91
CA GLY A 32 -14.80 -19.72 -7.62
C GLY A 32 -14.49 -19.72 -6.12
N VAL A 33 -13.59 -18.82 -5.71
CA VAL A 33 -13.10 -18.68 -4.32
C VAL A 33 -13.91 -17.67 -3.49
N ASP A 34 -14.80 -16.90 -4.11
CA ASP A 34 -15.52 -15.81 -3.48
C ASP A 34 -16.98 -16.21 -3.24
N TRP A 35 -17.25 -16.77 -2.06
CA TRP A 35 -18.61 -17.17 -1.64
C TRP A 35 -19.09 -16.35 -0.45
N SER A 36 -20.33 -15.87 -0.49
CA SER A 36 -20.93 -15.09 0.57
C SER A 36 -22.33 -15.59 0.94
N CYS A 37 -22.67 -15.48 2.22
CA CYS A 37 -24.04 -15.66 2.71
C CYS A 37 -24.65 -14.30 3.06
N TYR A 38 -25.88 -14.08 2.63
CA TYR A 38 -26.59 -12.82 2.82
C TYR A 38 -27.82 -13.03 3.67
N VAL A 39 -28.04 -12.09 4.61
CA VAL A 39 -29.23 -12.02 5.45
C VAL A 39 -29.82 -10.62 5.29
N LYS A 40 -31.11 -10.51 5.01
CA LYS A 40 -31.80 -9.22 4.86
C LYS A 40 -33.14 -9.20 5.58
N MET A 41 -33.43 -8.09 6.24
CA MET A 41 -34.76 -7.76 6.76
C MET A 41 -34.95 -6.24 6.61
N ALA A 42 -36.04 -5.83 5.95
CA ALA A 42 -36.26 -4.43 5.57
C ALA A 42 -35.02 -3.81 4.87
N GLU A 43 -34.51 -2.69 5.38
CA GLU A 43 -33.36 -1.94 4.86
C GLU A 43 -32.01 -2.42 5.41
N ARG A 44 -32.00 -3.44 6.29
CA ARG A 44 -30.80 -3.95 6.93
C ARG A 44 -30.32 -5.24 6.27
N VAL A 45 -29.03 -5.28 5.97
CA VAL A 45 -28.38 -6.40 5.29
C VAL A 45 -27.11 -6.78 6.03
N CYS A 46 -26.89 -8.08 6.22
CA CYS A 46 -25.60 -8.66 6.56
C CYS A 46 -25.05 -9.37 5.31
N ASN A 47 -23.86 -8.99 4.87
CA ASN A 47 -23.08 -9.73 3.86
C ASN A 47 -21.93 -10.45 4.58
N ILE A 48 -21.88 -11.77 4.49
CA ILE A 48 -20.90 -12.61 5.19
C ILE A 48 -20.04 -13.34 4.16
N ALA A 49 -18.90 -12.75 3.80
CA ALA A 49 -17.93 -13.35 2.92
C ALA A 49 -17.16 -14.49 3.62
N CYS A 50 -17.05 -15.63 2.95
CA CYS A 50 -16.41 -16.85 3.42
C CYS A 50 -15.16 -17.12 2.56
N PHE A 51 -13.96 -16.96 3.13
CA PHE A 51 -12.69 -17.04 2.37
C PHE A 51 -11.66 -18.00 2.97
N GLU A 52 -10.80 -18.53 2.09
CA GLU A 52 -9.56 -19.26 2.40
C GLU A 52 -8.32 -18.39 2.11
N PRO A 53 -7.13 -18.66 2.67
CA PRO A 53 -6.72 -19.80 3.51
C PRO A 53 -6.78 -19.55 5.03
N ARG A 54 -7.30 -18.41 5.48
CA ARG A 54 -7.38 -18.08 6.93
C ARG A 54 -8.65 -18.59 7.62
N ASP A 55 -9.46 -19.40 6.93
CA ASP A 55 -10.67 -20.01 7.45
C ASP A 55 -11.65 -19.00 8.10
N GLY A 56 -11.69 -17.77 7.57
CA GLY A 56 -12.36 -16.64 8.19
C GLY A 56 -13.70 -16.28 7.58
N TYR A 57 -14.47 -15.52 8.35
CA TYR A 57 -15.66 -14.81 7.93
C TYR A 57 -15.37 -13.31 8.02
N TYR A 58 -15.80 -12.59 6.99
CA TYR A 58 -15.80 -11.13 6.97
C TYR A 58 -17.25 -10.68 6.81
N ILE A 59 -17.74 -9.98 7.80
CA ILE A 59 -19.15 -9.61 7.90
C ILE A 59 -19.25 -8.11 7.69
N VAL A 60 -20.12 -7.69 6.77
CA VAL A 60 -20.46 -6.30 6.53
C VAL A 60 -21.93 -6.08 6.92
N PHE A 61 -22.15 -5.17 7.86
CA PHE A 61 -23.46 -4.77 8.35
C PHE A 61 -23.86 -3.46 7.65
N MET A 62 -24.92 -3.52 6.86
CA MET A 62 -25.39 -2.42 6.02
C MET A 62 -26.81 -2.01 6.40
N GLU A 63 -27.09 -0.71 6.29
CA GLU A 63 -28.42 -0.12 6.43
C GLU A 63 -28.58 0.96 5.36
N ASN A 64 -29.68 0.92 4.60
CA ASN A 64 -29.93 1.86 3.49
C ASN A 64 -28.77 1.91 2.47
N LYS A 65 -28.19 0.75 2.13
CA LYS A 65 -27.02 0.60 1.25
C LYS A 65 -25.71 1.25 1.73
N SER A 66 -25.69 1.80 2.96
CA SER A 66 -24.47 2.31 3.59
C SER A 66 -23.86 1.23 4.46
N ASN A 67 -22.54 1.02 4.36
CA ASN A 67 -21.80 0.25 5.34
C ASN A 67 -21.83 0.97 6.69
N LYS A 68 -22.23 0.26 7.76
CA LYS A 68 -22.30 0.78 9.13
C LYS A 68 -21.23 0.17 10.01
N ALA A 69 -20.97 -1.13 9.84
CA ALA A 69 -19.97 -1.86 10.61
C ALA A 69 -19.41 -3.01 9.81
N THR A 70 -18.19 -3.41 10.18
CA THR A 70 -17.53 -4.59 9.66
C THR A 70 -17.04 -5.46 10.81
N GLY A 71 -16.82 -6.74 10.56
CA GLY A 71 -16.28 -7.67 11.55
C GLY A 71 -15.52 -8.82 10.92
N ARG A 72 -14.52 -9.33 11.63
CA ARG A 72 -13.75 -10.53 11.25
C ARG A 72 -13.72 -11.54 12.37
N THR A 73 -13.79 -12.81 11.99
CA THR A 73 -13.75 -13.96 12.90
C THR A 73 -13.30 -15.21 12.16
N THR A 74 -12.68 -16.16 12.84
CA THR A 74 -12.25 -17.46 12.28
C THR A 74 -13.30 -18.56 12.47
N HIS A 75 -14.32 -18.33 13.31
CA HIS A 75 -15.32 -19.33 13.65
C HIS A 75 -16.71 -18.73 13.68
N ILE A 76 -17.72 -19.47 13.22
CA ILE A 76 -19.12 -19.14 13.50
C ILE A 76 -19.41 -19.62 14.92
N ASP A 77 -19.70 -18.70 15.81
CA ASP A 77 -20.11 -18.95 17.18
C ASP A 77 -21.47 -18.29 17.46
N SER A 78 -21.96 -18.45 18.69
CA SER A 78 -23.21 -17.82 19.11
C SER A 78 -23.17 -16.30 19.03
N ASN A 79 -22.00 -15.67 19.17
CA ASN A 79 -21.88 -14.21 19.16
C ASN A 79 -22.12 -13.64 17.76
N ILE A 80 -21.63 -14.31 16.71
CA ILE A 80 -21.86 -13.87 15.32
C ILE A 80 -23.33 -14.01 14.95
N ILE A 81 -23.94 -15.14 15.31
CA ILE A 81 -25.35 -15.37 15.05
C ILE A 81 -26.20 -14.34 15.81
N GLN A 82 -25.84 -14.04 17.06
CA GLN A 82 -26.52 -13.01 17.83
C GLN A 82 -26.29 -11.60 17.25
N ALA A 83 -25.09 -11.29 16.75
CA ALA A 83 -24.81 -10.02 16.10
C ALA A 83 -25.65 -9.83 14.82
N ILE A 84 -25.76 -10.88 14.00
CA ILE A 84 -26.63 -10.88 12.82
C ILE A 84 -28.09 -10.65 13.24
N LYS A 85 -28.57 -11.34 14.28
CA LYS A 85 -29.92 -11.16 14.83
C LYS A 85 -30.16 -9.73 15.29
N ASP A 86 -29.33 -9.24 16.19
CA ASP A 86 -29.47 -7.90 16.77
C ASP A 86 -29.50 -6.85 15.65
N TRP A 87 -28.63 -7.01 14.64
CA TRP A 87 -28.63 -6.14 13.48
C TRP A 87 -29.93 -6.18 12.69
N ILE A 88 -30.35 -7.35 12.19
CA ILE A 88 -31.51 -7.43 11.29
C ILE A 88 -32.84 -7.10 11.99
N TYR A 89 -32.95 -7.34 13.31
CA TYR A 89 -34.14 -7.05 14.11
C TYR A 89 -34.19 -5.62 14.67
N GLY A 90 -33.36 -4.70 14.17
CA GLY A 90 -33.57 -3.28 14.44
C GLY A 90 -32.86 -2.72 15.67
N HIS A 91 -31.95 -3.45 16.33
CA HIS A 91 -31.18 -2.88 17.45
C HIS A 91 -30.39 -1.64 17.01
N SER A 92 -30.19 -0.70 17.94
CA SER A 92 -29.44 0.51 17.60
C SER A 92 -27.98 0.18 17.28
N PHE A 93 -27.36 0.97 16.40
CA PHE A 93 -25.96 0.77 16.05
C PHE A 93 -25.04 0.86 17.28
N ASN A 94 -25.33 1.73 18.25
CA ASN A 94 -24.50 1.90 19.44
C ASN A 94 -24.55 0.68 20.36
N GLU A 95 -25.74 0.17 20.67
CA GLU A 95 -25.89 -1.06 21.48
C GLU A 95 -25.20 -2.26 20.82
N PHE A 96 -25.38 -2.39 19.50
CA PHE A 96 -24.73 -3.40 18.69
C PHE A 96 -23.20 -3.25 18.71
N TYR A 97 -22.69 -2.04 18.51
CA TYR A 97 -21.27 -1.74 18.50
C TYR A 97 -20.63 -2.05 19.85
N ASP A 98 -21.26 -1.68 20.97
CA ASP A 98 -20.71 -1.87 22.31
C ASP A 98 -20.74 -3.35 22.73
N LYS A 99 -21.77 -4.10 22.32
CA LYS A 99 -21.99 -5.50 22.73
C LYS A 99 -21.00 -6.49 22.10
N PHE A 100 -20.55 -6.27 20.87
CA PHE A 100 -19.76 -7.25 20.12
C PHE A 100 -18.32 -6.77 19.86
N ASP A 101 -17.35 -7.42 20.50
CA ASP A 101 -15.93 -7.03 20.41
C ASP A 101 -15.36 -7.11 18.99
N PHE A 102 -15.80 -8.08 18.19
CA PHE A 102 -15.30 -8.28 16.83
C PHE A 102 -15.78 -7.20 15.84
N ILE A 103 -16.79 -6.39 16.22
CA ILE A 103 -17.32 -5.31 15.40
C ILE A 103 -16.38 -4.11 15.42
N ASN A 104 -15.89 -3.74 14.23
CA ASN A 104 -14.95 -2.65 14.02
C ASN A 104 -13.75 -2.74 14.99
N ASN A 105 -13.27 -3.96 15.25
CA ASN A 105 -12.30 -4.24 16.30
C ASN A 105 -11.00 -3.42 16.16
N GLU A 106 -10.49 -3.24 14.94
CA GLU A 106 -9.32 -2.40 14.69
C GLU A 106 -9.59 -0.92 15.02
N LYS A 107 -10.78 -0.40 14.68
CA LYS A 107 -11.19 0.97 15.04
C LYS A 107 -11.29 1.14 16.56
N LYS A 108 -11.84 0.14 17.27
CA LYS A 108 -11.92 0.15 18.75
C LYS A 108 -10.52 0.21 19.37
N GLY A 109 -9.56 -0.55 18.86
CA GLY A 109 -8.18 -0.52 19.34
C GLY A 109 -7.51 0.82 19.14
N LEU A 110 -7.69 1.40 17.95
CA LEU A 110 -7.21 2.75 17.66
C LEU A 110 -7.89 3.81 18.54
N GLN A 111 -9.19 3.69 18.83
CA GLN A 111 -9.90 4.61 19.73
C GLN A 111 -9.39 4.50 21.17
N LYS A 112 -9.23 3.28 21.70
CA LYS A 112 -8.64 3.06 23.03
C LYS A 112 -7.25 3.67 23.15
N PHE A 113 -6.41 3.49 22.11
CA PHE A 113 -5.10 4.12 22.05
C PHE A 113 -5.22 5.64 22.06
N LEU A 114 -6.06 6.22 21.19
CA LEU A 114 -6.29 7.66 21.12
C LEU A 114 -6.70 8.23 22.48
N ASP A 115 -7.71 7.64 23.12
CA ASP A 115 -8.22 8.11 24.41
C ASP A 115 -7.12 8.12 25.48
N ALA A 116 -6.33 7.05 25.56
CA ALA A 116 -5.18 6.98 26.47
C ALA A 116 -4.12 8.04 26.13
N SER A 117 -3.78 8.22 24.85
CA SER A 117 -2.80 9.21 24.41
C SER A 117 -3.22 10.64 24.74
N LEU A 118 -4.50 10.98 24.60
CA LEU A 118 -5.01 12.33 24.91
C LEU A 118 -5.09 12.59 26.43
N ILE A 119 -5.09 11.55 27.25
CA ILE A 119 -4.96 11.65 28.72
C ILE A 119 -3.49 11.84 29.10
N ASN A 120 -2.60 11.00 28.56
CA ASN A 120 -1.17 11.02 28.89
C ASN A 120 -0.46 12.26 28.33
N TYR A 121 -0.84 12.69 27.13
CA TYR A 121 -0.23 13.80 26.38
C TYR A 121 -1.31 14.72 25.81
N PRO A 122 -1.94 15.58 26.63
CA PRO A 122 -3.03 16.45 26.21
C PRO A 122 -2.70 17.40 25.05
N GLU A 123 -1.42 17.70 24.82
CA GLU A 123 -0.93 18.52 23.71
C GLU A 123 -1.28 17.91 22.35
N LEU A 124 -1.47 16.59 22.25
CA LEU A 124 -1.93 15.93 21.03
C LEU A 124 -3.33 16.40 20.58
N LYS A 125 -4.12 17.02 21.47
CA LYS A 125 -5.41 17.64 21.11
C LYS A 125 -5.28 18.79 20.12
N GLN A 126 -4.08 19.36 19.95
CA GLN A 126 -3.82 20.39 18.94
C GLN A 126 -3.69 19.81 17.52
N CYS A 127 -3.47 18.50 17.39
CA CYS A 127 -3.40 17.84 16.11
C CYS A 127 -4.81 17.71 15.49
N THR A 128 -4.88 17.74 14.17
CA THR A 128 -6.06 17.20 13.47
C THR A 128 -6.01 15.68 13.59
N ILE A 129 -7.09 15.10 14.11
CA ILE A 129 -7.20 13.66 14.39
C ILE A 129 -8.29 13.06 13.50
N ASP A 130 -7.93 12.08 12.68
CA ASP A 130 -8.85 11.45 11.73
C ASP A 130 -8.80 9.92 11.82
N PHE A 131 -9.95 9.27 11.73
CA PHE A 131 -10.06 7.85 11.41
C PHE A 131 -10.33 7.66 9.92
N LYS A 132 -9.49 6.91 9.22
CA LYS A 132 -9.69 6.58 7.81
C LYS A 132 -9.80 5.08 7.61
N CYS A 133 -10.88 4.66 6.96
CA CYS A 133 -11.02 3.29 6.46
C CYS A 133 -10.37 3.22 5.07
N GLN A 134 -9.31 2.44 4.89
CA GLN A 134 -8.64 2.32 3.59
C GLN A 134 -9.29 1.23 2.73
N PHE A 135 -9.47 0.04 3.30
CA PHE A 135 -10.03 -1.11 2.61
C PHE A 135 -10.67 -2.08 3.61
N GLY A 136 -11.92 -2.48 3.35
CA GLY A 136 -12.64 -3.43 4.20
C GLY A 136 -12.83 -2.92 5.62
N ASP A 137 -12.20 -3.59 6.60
CA ASP A 137 -12.16 -3.24 8.02
C ASP A 137 -10.83 -2.66 8.48
N SER A 138 -9.91 -2.37 7.56
CA SER A 138 -8.64 -1.75 7.91
C SER A 138 -8.80 -0.26 8.15
N TYR A 139 -8.67 0.10 9.43
CA TYR A 139 -8.70 1.49 9.89
C TYR A 139 -7.31 2.01 10.19
N PHE A 140 -7.14 3.31 9.99
CA PHE A 140 -5.96 4.07 10.35
C PHE A 140 -6.35 5.25 11.23
N LEU A 141 -5.57 5.49 12.28
CA LEU A 141 -5.66 6.69 13.10
C LEU A 141 -4.56 7.64 12.68
N TRP A 142 -4.94 8.85 12.29
CA TRP A 142 -4.01 9.89 11.89
C TRP A 142 -3.95 10.97 12.94
N PHE A 143 -2.74 11.39 13.27
CA PHE A 143 -2.47 12.67 13.94
C PHE A 143 -1.70 13.56 12.96
N LYS A 144 -2.18 14.78 12.75
CA LYS A 144 -1.59 15.72 11.80
C LYS A 144 -1.38 17.09 12.42
N THR A 145 -0.27 17.72 12.09
CA THR A 145 -0.04 19.16 12.26
C THR A 145 0.02 19.82 10.89
N GLN A 146 0.48 21.06 10.78
CA GLN A 146 0.65 21.72 9.48
C GLN A 146 1.72 21.05 8.61
N ASN A 147 2.78 20.53 9.22
CA ASN A 147 4.00 20.10 8.52
C ASN A 147 4.40 18.65 8.82
N ARG A 148 3.62 17.90 9.60
CA ARG A 148 3.97 16.53 10.02
C ARG A 148 2.72 15.69 10.25
N ALA A 149 2.88 14.37 10.13
CA ALA A 149 1.84 13.41 10.51
C ALA A 149 2.45 12.14 11.13
N CYS A 150 1.70 11.43 11.99
CA CYS A 150 1.83 9.97 12.16
C CYS A 150 0.50 9.30 11.77
N CYS A 151 0.64 8.12 11.19
CA CYS A 151 -0.44 7.19 10.90
C CYS A 151 -0.23 5.93 11.74
N LEU A 152 -1.25 5.51 12.48
CA LEU A 152 -1.24 4.26 13.22
C LEU A 152 -2.16 3.25 12.56
N ARG A 153 -1.70 2.01 12.54
CA ARG A 153 -2.48 0.84 12.16
C ARG A 153 -2.67 -0.07 13.37
N SER A 154 -3.87 -0.61 13.52
CA SER A 154 -4.13 -1.66 14.49
C SER A 154 -4.41 -2.98 13.79
N VAL A 155 -4.00 -4.08 14.42
CA VAL A 155 -4.43 -5.43 14.11
C VAL A 155 -4.84 -6.09 15.41
N ASN A 156 -6.00 -6.74 15.45
CA ASN A 156 -6.52 -7.42 16.65
C ASN A 156 -6.53 -6.52 17.90
N ASN A 157 -7.00 -5.28 17.77
CA ASN A 157 -7.12 -4.33 18.88
C ASN A 157 -5.77 -3.90 19.50
N ARG A 158 -4.64 -4.15 18.82
CA ARG A 158 -3.30 -3.69 19.22
C ARG A 158 -2.69 -2.82 18.13
N ILE A 159 -1.94 -1.78 18.49
CA ILE A 159 -1.23 -0.98 17.50
C ILE A 159 -0.06 -1.80 16.99
N CYS A 160 -0.06 -2.19 15.73
CA CYS A 160 1.02 -3.00 15.17
C CYS A 160 2.08 -2.15 14.46
N GLN A 161 1.72 -0.94 14.02
CA GLN A 161 2.59 -0.06 13.23
C GLN A 161 2.22 1.43 13.46
N CYS A 162 3.22 2.32 13.64
CA CYS A 162 3.07 3.77 13.43
C CYS A 162 4.10 4.23 12.38
N GLU A 163 3.62 4.97 11.40
CA GLU A 163 4.40 5.53 10.29
C GLU A 163 4.45 7.05 10.44
N PHE A 164 5.63 7.63 10.23
CA PHE A 164 5.88 9.05 10.45
C PHE A 164 6.16 9.77 9.13
N TYR A 165 5.50 10.92 8.92
CA TYR A 165 5.51 11.65 7.66
C TYR A 165 5.86 13.12 7.89
N SER A 166 6.57 13.71 6.93
CA SER A 166 6.98 15.12 6.94
C SER A 166 6.06 16.07 6.17
N ASP A 167 4.95 15.58 5.65
CA ASP A 167 3.88 16.42 5.10
C ASP A 167 2.55 15.99 5.76
N ALA A 168 1.70 16.97 6.03
CA ALA A 168 0.35 16.72 6.56
C ALA A 168 -0.63 16.24 5.48
N ASP A 169 -0.34 16.59 4.22
CA ASP A 169 -1.16 16.23 3.08
C ASP A 169 -1.00 14.75 2.74
N TRP A 170 -2.05 14.04 3.13
CA TRP A 170 -2.25 12.65 2.84
C TRP A 170 -2.55 12.46 1.35
N ASP A 171 -1.63 11.80 0.68
CA ASP A 171 -1.90 10.93 -0.44
C ASP A 171 -1.19 9.62 -0.10
N SER A 172 -1.88 8.48 -0.21
CA SER A 172 -1.37 7.10 -0.03
C SER A 172 -0.06 6.77 -0.77
N SER A 173 0.42 7.69 -1.59
CA SER A 173 1.65 7.58 -2.36
C SER A 173 2.87 8.21 -1.71
N ASN A 174 2.72 8.98 -0.62
CA ASN A 174 3.84 9.51 0.14
C ASN A 174 4.49 8.40 0.96
N ARG A 175 5.81 8.25 0.83
CA ARG A 175 6.59 7.30 1.62
C ARG A 175 6.79 7.83 3.04
N ALA A 176 6.52 7.01 4.05
CA ALA A 176 6.86 7.31 5.44
C ALA A 176 8.38 7.54 5.57
N LEU A 177 8.76 8.55 6.37
CA LEU A 177 10.17 8.80 6.69
C LEU A 177 10.79 7.62 7.44
N PHE A 178 10.02 7.10 8.39
CA PHE A 178 10.35 5.93 9.20
C PHE A 178 9.06 5.33 9.76
N ASP A 179 9.16 4.07 10.16
CA ASP A 179 8.10 3.26 10.72
C ASP A 179 8.55 2.53 11.99
N LEU A 180 7.62 2.42 12.93
CA LEU A 180 7.79 1.69 14.17
C LEU A 180 6.83 0.51 14.18
N PHE A 181 7.36 -0.69 14.39
CA PHE A 181 6.56 -1.89 14.62
C PHE A 181 6.52 -2.17 16.12
N GLU A 182 5.35 -2.52 16.65
CA GLU A 182 5.13 -2.76 18.10
C GLU A 182 6.20 -3.70 18.68
N GLU A 183 6.52 -4.76 17.96
CA GLU A 183 7.50 -5.78 18.36
C GLU A 183 8.95 -5.26 18.49
N LYS A 184 9.26 -4.10 17.91
CA LYS A 184 10.58 -3.46 17.96
C LYS A 184 10.65 -2.33 18.99
N VAL A 185 9.51 -1.90 19.53
CA VAL A 185 9.47 -0.86 20.57
C VAL A 185 9.61 -1.53 21.93
N PRO A 186 10.58 -1.14 22.77
CA PRO A 186 10.70 -1.66 24.13
C PRO A 186 9.40 -1.49 24.91
N HIS A 187 9.03 -2.50 25.70
CA HIS A 187 7.74 -2.54 26.40
C HIS A 187 7.51 -1.39 27.39
N ASP A 188 8.59 -0.78 27.88
CA ASP A 188 8.58 0.34 28.81
C ASP A 188 8.52 1.71 28.10
N VAL A 189 8.60 1.75 26.77
CA VAL A 189 8.54 2.99 26.00
C VAL A 189 7.14 3.23 25.44
N PRO A 190 6.41 4.24 25.94
CA PRO A 190 5.07 4.55 25.45
C PRO A 190 5.12 5.11 24.03
N LEU A 191 4.44 4.46 23.07
CA LEU A 191 4.44 4.86 21.66
C LEU A 191 3.86 6.28 21.44
N ASP A 192 2.87 6.67 22.23
CA ASP A 192 2.25 7.99 22.23
C ASP A 192 3.22 9.11 22.65
N LEU A 193 4.25 8.81 23.43
CA LEU A 193 5.34 9.75 23.72
C LEU A 193 6.15 10.09 22.47
N ILE A 194 6.44 9.08 21.63
CA ILE A 194 7.19 9.29 20.38
C ILE A 194 6.36 10.14 19.41
N ILE A 195 5.04 9.89 19.35
CA ILE A 195 4.11 10.68 18.55
C ILE A 195 4.08 12.13 19.04
N LYS A 196 4.01 12.34 20.36
CA LYS A 196 4.08 13.68 20.98
C LYS A 196 5.37 14.41 20.63
N TYR A 197 6.53 13.75 20.76
CA TYR A 197 7.81 14.36 20.40
C TYR A 197 7.89 14.72 18.92
N TRP A 198 7.38 13.85 18.04
CA TRP A 198 7.35 14.10 16.61
C TRP A 198 6.44 15.28 16.24
N LEU A 199 5.22 15.32 16.75
CA LEU A 199 4.18 16.24 16.30
C LEU A 199 4.12 17.54 17.11
N CYS A 200 4.28 17.46 18.42
CA CYS A 200 4.12 18.59 19.32
C CYS A 200 5.46 19.27 19.60
N ASP A 201 6.51 18.49 19.86
CA ASP A 201 7.83 19.05 20.22
C ASP A 201 8.73 19.27 19.01
N ASN A 202 8.25 18.91 17.82
CA ASN A 202 8.97 19.04 16.55
C ASN A 202 10.36 18.38 16.54
N PHE A 203 10.55 17.28 17.28
CA PHE A 203 11.82 16.53 17.27
C PHE A 203 12.16 16.10 15.86
N MET A 204 13.38 16.38 15.44
CA MET A 204 13.96 15.82 14.23
C MET A 204 14.34 14.35 14.47
N PRO A 205 14.40 13.51 13.42
CA PRO A 205 14.82 12.12 13.51
C PRO A 205 16.04 11.84 14.40
N SER A 206 17.10 12.62 14.28
CA SER A 206 18.34 12.56 15.07
C SER A 206 18.12 12.86 16.54
N GLN A 207 17.19 13.78 16.87
CA GLN A 207 16.80 14.05 18.25
C GLN A 207 16.03 12.87 18.85
N LEU A 208 15.18 12.20 18.05
CA LEU A 208 14.53 10.95 18.46
C LEU A 208 15.57 9.84 18.68
N GLU A 209 16.59 9.71 17.82
CA GLU A 209 17.66 8.71 17.99
C GLU A 209 18.53 8.96 19.22
N GLN A 210 18.78 10.24 19.56
CA GLN A 210 19.48 10.61 20.79
C GLN A 210 18.65 10.33 22.04
N HIS A 211 17.34 10.56 21.96
CA HIS A 211 16.43 10.35 23.10
C HIS A 211 16.11 8.87 23.32
N PHE A 212 15.92 8.12 22.25
CA PHE A 212 15.58 6.70 22.26
C PHE A 212 16.73 5.91 21.63
N LEU A 213 17.70 5.44 22.43
CA LEU A 213 18.92 4.81 21.91
C LEU A 213 18.68 3.56 21.02
N TRP A 214 17.55 2.87 21.23
CA TRP A 214 17.10 1.74 20.44
C TRP A 214 16.51 2.15 19.09
N PHE A 215 16.04 3.39 18.96
CA PHE A 215 15.42 3.91 17.75
C PHE A 215 16.45 4.14 16.64
N LYS A 216 16.02 3.84 15.41
CA LYS A 216 16.77 4.10 14.17
C LYS A 216 15.78 4.63 13.14
N ALA A 217 15.93 5.89 12.76
CA ALA A 217 15.04 6.54 11.82
C ALA A 217 15.32 6.11 10.36
N GLY A 218 16.49 5.53 10.10
CA GLY A 218 16.86 5.08 8.77
C GLY A 218 17.22 6.22 7.81
N LYS A 219 17.58 5.85 6.58
CA LYS A 219 18.20 6.76 5.61
C LYS A 219 17.30 7.91 5.18
N LEU A 220 16.01 7.67 4.95
CA LEU A 220 15.11 8.71 4.42
C LEU A 220 14.96 9.86 5.41
N ALA A 221 14.90 9.53 6.70
CA ALA A 221 14.79 10.49 7.77
C ALA A 221 16.00 11.44 7.81
N HIS A 222 17.22 10.93 7.56
CA HIS A 222 18.42 11.75 7.44
C HIS A 222 18.36 12.73 6.26
N TYR A 223 17.91 12.27 5.08
CA TYR A 223 17.68 13.17 3.94
C TYR A 223 16.63 14.24 4.24
N TYR A 224 15.59 13.90 4.99
CA TYR A 224 14.59 14.87 5.43
C TYR A 224 15.19 15.96 6.31
N GLU A 225 16.03 15.62 7.30
CA GLU A 225 16.69 16.61 8.16
C GLU A 225 17.57 17.59 7.40
N LEU A 226 18.21 17.13 6.32
CA LEU A 226 19.05 17.95 5.46
C LEU A 226 18.24 18.80 4.46
N GLY A 227 16.91 18.75 4.49
CA GLY A 227 16.05 19.43 3.51
C GLY A 227 16.08 18.79 2.12
N LYS A 228 16.56 17.54 2.02
CA LYS A 228 16.77 16.79 0.76
C LYS A 228 15.85 15.59 0.64
N ARG A 229 14.65 15.65 1.21
CA ARG A 229 13.71 14.53 1.25
C ARG A 229 13.46 13.90 -0.12
N ILE A 230 13.21 14.71 -1.15
CA ILE A 230 12.88 14.22 -2.50
C ILE A 230 14.07 13.47 -3.12
N GLU A 231 15.28 14.01 -3.00
CA GLU A 231 16.51 13.33 -3.40
C GLU A 231 16.65 11.99 -2.65
N GLY A 232 16.37 11.97 -1.34
CA GLY A 232 16.35 10.74 -0.55
C GLY A 232 15.31 9.71 -0.99
N GLU A 233 14.08 10.14 -1.30
CA GLU A 233 13.02 9.27 -1.85
C GLU A 233 13.48 8.61 -3.16
N PHE A 234 14.11 9.40 -4.04
CA PHE A 234 14.66 8.91 -5.30
C PHE A 234 15.80 7.92 -5.06
N ILE A 235 16.85 8.29 -4.32
CA ILE A 235 17.99 7.40 -4.04
C ILE A 235 17.52 6.07 -3.44
N LEU A 236 16.58 6.10 -2.48
CA LEU A 236 16.06 4.89 -1.88
C LEU A 236 15.21 4.05 -2.82
N SER A 237 14.54 4.66 -3.80
CA SER A 237 13.87 3.88 -4.86
C SER A 237 14.88 3.07 -5.67
N TRP A 238 16.07 3.62 -5.93
CA TRP A 238 17.16 2.92 -6.61
C TRP A 238 17.81 1.84 -5.75
N GLU A 239 18.02 2.12 -4.46
CA GLU A 239 18.52 1.12 -3.51
C GLU A 239 17.58 -0.08 -3.35
N ILE A 240 16.28 0.08 -3.62
CA ILE A 240 15.30 -1.01 -3.61
C ILE A 240 15.23 -1.71 -4.97
N ALA A 241 15.14 -0.96 -6.06
CA ALA A 241 14.91 -1.50 -7.39
C ALA A 241 16.11 -2.33 -7.89
N ILE A 242 17.34 -1.85 -7.74
CA ILE A 242 18.53 -2.54 -8.26
C ILE A 242 18.70 -3.94 -7.64
N PRO A 243 18.67 -4.12 -6.30
CA PRO A 243 18.75 -5.46 -5.71
C PRO A 243 17.55 -6.35 -6.03
N ARG A 244 16.37 -5.78 -6.33
CA ARG A 244 15.21 -6.57 -6.75
C ARG A 244 15.36 -7.09 -8.18
N ILE A 245 15.94 -6.30 -9.08
CA ILE A 245 16.32 -6.76 -10.42
C ILE A 245 17.40 -7.85 -10.30
N ALA A 246 18.42 -7.65 -9.46
CA ALA A 246 19.50 -8.63 -9.32
C ALA A 246 19.02 -10.00 -8.80
N ARG A 247 18.10 -9.99 -7.82
CA ARG A 247 17.55 -11.22 -7.23
C ARG A 247 16.52 -11.95 -8.11
N SER A 248 16.13 -11.40 -9.26
CA SER A 248 15.15 -12.10 -10.12
C SER A 248 15.73 -13.41 -10.68
N ILE A 249 17.04 -13.46 -10.93
CA ILE A 249 17.75 -14.67 -11.35
C ILE A 249 17.71 -15.72 -10.24
N ASP A 250 18.14 -15.35 -9.03
CA ASP A 250 18.19 -16.25 -7.87
C ASP A 250 16.80 -16.82 -7.56
N TYR A 251 15.77 -15.97 -7.58
CA TYR A 251 14.39 -16.40 -7.35
C TYR A 251 13.91 -17.46 -8.34
N ILE A 252 14.24 -17.32 -9.63
CA ILE A 252 13.85 -18.32 -10.63
C ILE A 252 14.60 -19.63 -10.40
N LEU A 253 15.90 -19.59 -10.08
CA LEU A 253 16.69 -20.79 -9.81
C LEU A 253 16.24 -21.51 -8.53
N ASP A 254 15.82 -20.77 -7.50
CA ASP A 254 15.26 -21.35 -6.28
C ASP A 254 13.96 -22.11 -6.55
N VAL A 255 13.11 -21.60 -7.46
CA VAL A 255 11.81 -22.22 -7.79
C VAL A 255 11.96 -23.30 -8.85
N PHE A 256 12.89 -23.14 -9.80
CA PHE A 256 13.11 -24.04 -10.94
C PHE A 256 14.61 -24.34 -11.14
N PRO A 257 15.23 -25.15 -10.25
CA PRO A 257 16.67 -25.41 -10.31
C PRO A 257 17.14 -26.04 -11.63
N SER A 258 16.28 -26.83 -12.27
CA SER A 258 16.57 -27.48 -13.55
C SER A 258 16.70 -26.51 -14.73
N MET A 259 16.35 -25.23 -14.56
CA MET A 259 16.46 -24.22 -15.62
C MET A 259 17.88 -23.63 -15.74
N GLU A 260 18.83 -23.96 -14.85
CA GLU A 260 20.16 -23.34 -14.86
C GLU A 260 20.88 -23.46 -16.22
N GLU A 261 20.73 -24.59 -16.89
CA GLU A 261 21.33 -24.88 -18.20
C GLU A 261 20.34 -24.69 -19.38
N ASP A 262 19.09 -24.28 -19.12
CA ASP A 262 18.09 -24.08 -20.15
C ASP A 262 18.43 -22.86 -21.03
N GLU A 263 18.38 -23.02 -22.35
CA GLU A 263 18.78 -21.98 -23.30
C GLU A 263 17.93 -20.70 -23.17
N VAL A 264 16.63 -20.85 -22.87
CA VAL A 264 15.72 -19.72 -22.67
C VAL A 264 16.08 -19.00 -21.37
N PHE A 265 16.37 -19.75 -20.30
CA PHE A 265 16.82 -19.18 -19.04
C PHE A 265 18.16 -18.44 -19.18
N LEU A 266 19.13 -18.99 -19.91
CA LEU A 266 20.42 -18.32 -20.15
C LEU A 266 20.25 -16.99 -20.90
N LYS A 267 19.33 -16.92 -21.87
CA LYS A 267 18.97 -15.66 -22.54
C LYS A 267 18.33 -14.67 -21.57
N TYR A 268 17.40 -15.13 -20.74
CA TYR A 268 16.75 -14.32 -19.71
C TYR A 268 17.76 -13.75 -18.70
N ARG A 269 18.66 -14.60 -18.18
CA ARG A 269 19.73 -14.22 -17.26
C ARG A 269 20.60 -13.11 -17.86
N LYS A 270 21.04 -13.28 -19.11
CA LYS A 270 21.83 -12.27 -19.83
C LYS A 270 21.06 -10.95 -20.00
N ALA A 271 19.75 -11.01 -20.26
CA ALA A 271 18.90 -9.82 -20.33
C ALA A 271 18.85 -9.07 -18.98
N ILE A 272 18.73 -9.78 -17.86
CA ILE A 272 18.78 -9.19 -16.52
C ILE A 272 20.16 -8.59 -16.21
N GLU A 273 21.26 -9.27 -16.58
CA GLU A 273 22.62 -8.74 -16.40
C GLU A 273 22.84 -7.45 -17.22
N ASN A 274 22.39 -7.42 -18.48
CA ASN A 274 22.42 -6.23 -19.33
C ASN A 274 21.58 -5.09 -18.72
N LYS A 275 20.38 -5.40 -18.25
CA LYS A 275 19.49 -4.45 -17.57
C LYS A 275 20.15 -3.85 -16.32
N LEU A 276 20.79 -4.66 -15.49
CA LEU A 276 21.52 -4.19 -14.32
C LEU A 276 22.67 -3.26 -14.71
N LYS A 277 23.50 -3.67 -15.68
CA LYS A 277 24.61 -2.84 -16.16
C LYS A 277 24.11 -1.48 -16.64
N PHE A 278 23.05 -1.47 -17.45
CA PHE A 278 22.42 -0.27 -17.97
C PHE A 278 21.97 0.70 -16.85
N PHE A 279 21.25 0.20 -15.83
CA PHE A 279 20.78 1.06 -14.74
C PHE A 279 21.90 1.47 -13.77
N LEU A 280 22.97 0.68 -13.63
CA LEU A 280 24.16 1.11 -12.91
C LEU A 280 24.87 2.26 -13.62
N GLU A 281 24.92 2.27 -14.96
CA GLU A 281 25.47 3.39 -15.73
C GLU A 281 24.65 4.67 -15.56
N ILE A 282 23.31 4.58 -15.61
CA ILE A 282 22.42 5.71 -15.29
C ILE A 282 22.68 6.23 -13.87
N ARG A 283 22.80 5.32 -12.90
CA ARG A 283 23.07 5.66 -11.50
C ARG A 283 24.44 6.32 -11.31
N ASN A 284 25.48 5.85 -12.00
CA ASN A 284 26.82 6.43 -11.94
C ASN A 284 26.85 7.89 -12.43
N LYS A 285 25.90 8.27 -13.30
CA LYS A 285 25.67 9.65 -13.72
C LYS A 285 24.81 10.48 -12.77
N ARG A 286 24.50 9.97 -11.57
CA ARG A 286 23.78 10.67 -10.49
C ARG A 286 22.32 10.98 -10.82
N TYR A 287 21.72 10.28 -11.78
CA TYR A 287 20.29 10.40 -12.06
C TYR A 287 19.43 9.83 -10.93
N ASP A 288 19.99 8.96 -10.08
CA ASP A 288 19.31 8.45 -8.88
C ASP A 288 18.97 9.52 -7.84
N GLN A 289 19.63 10.67 -7.92
CA GLN A 289 19.34 11.84 -7.09
C GLN A 289 18.18 12.69 -7.63
N LYS A 290 17.84 12.52 -8.91
CA LYS A 290 16.95 13.41 -9.67
C LYS A 290 15.70 12.73 -10.20
N LEU A 291 15.76 11.41 -10.37
CA LEU A 291 14.71 10.59 -10.92
C LEU A 291 14.42 9.42 -9.99
N ARG A 292 13.15 9.16 -9.77
CA ARG A 292 12.68 7.94 -9.13
C ARG A 292 12.75 6.78 -10.11
N ILE A 293 13.12 5.60 -9.64
CA ILE A 293 12.96 4.35 -10.37
C ILE A 293 11.77 3.54 -9.82
N GLY A 294 10.88 3.15 -10.72
CA GLY A 294 9.84 2.15 -10.51
C GLY A 294 10.11 0.93 -11.40
N HIS A 295 9.52 -0.21 -11.06
CA HIS A 295 9.66 -1.42 -11.86
C HIS A 295 8.35 -2.22 -11.86
N ALA A 296 8.04 -2.86 -12.98
CA ALA A 296 6.90 -3.76 -13.15
C ALA A 296 7.32 -4.90 -14.08
N VAL A 297 7.45 -6.12 -13.54
CA VAL A 297 7.92 -7.31 -14.28
C VAL A 297 9.22 -7.00 -15.05
N ASP A 298 9.16 -6.86 -16.37
CA ASP A 298 10.30 -6.59 -17.24
C ASP A 298 10.53 -5.11 -17.54
N THR A 299 9.59 -4.26 -17.16
CA THR A 299 9.60 -2.82 -17.42
C THR A 299 10.25 -2.06 -16.26
N ILE A 300 11.07 -1.08 -16.60
CA ILE A 300 11.60 -0.07 -15.65
C ILE A 300 11.09 1.30 -16.04
N ILE A 301 10.65 2.06 -15.05
CA ILE A 301 10.09 3.39 -15.24
C ILE A 301 10.94 4.38 -14.48
N LEU A 302 11.45 5.39 -15.18
CA LEU A 302 12.07 6.55 -14.56
C LEU A 302 11.10 7.73 -14.61
N SER A 303 10.90 8.42 -13.49
CA SER A 303 10.00 9.57 -13.43
C SER A 303 10.44 10.59 -12.39
N ARG A 304 9.88 11.78 -12.45
CA ARG A 304 9.96 12.79 -11.37
C ARG A 304 8.77 12.72 -10.40
N SER A 305 7.93 11.69 -10.51
CA SER A 305 6.79 11.49 -9.62
C SER A 305 7.29 11.06 -8.24
N ARG A 306 6.82 11.75 -7.20
CA ARG A 306 7.01 11.29 -5.81
C ARG A 306 6.09 10.11 -5.49
N LYS A 307 5.03 9.93 -6.28
CA LYS A 307 3.91 9.04 -5.99
C LYS A 307 4.10 7.64 -6.56
N HIS A 308 3.71 6.62 -5.80
CA HIS A 308 3.57 5.26 -6.32
C HIS A 308 2.46 5.22 -7.38
N GLY A 309 2.76 4.63 -8.54
CA GLY A 309 1.89 4.70 -9.70
C GLY A 309 2.06 6.01 -10.46
N LEU A 310 1.97 5.94 -11.77
CA LEU A 310 1.93 7.12 -12.63
C LEU A 310 0.48 7.54 -12.79
N VAL A 311 0.16 8.81 -12.52
CA VAL A 311 -1.14 9.37 -12.90
C VAL A 311 -1.10 9.84 -14.35
N ASN A 312 -2.27 9.87 -15.00
CA ASN A 312 -2.40 10.38 -16.37
C ASN A 312 -1.72 11.75 -16.46
N ARG A 313 -0.82 11.89 -17.44
CA ARG A 313 -0.02 13.10 -17.71
C ARG A 313 1.21 13.30 -16.82
N GLN A 314 1.75 12.33 -16.08
CA GLN A 314 3.07 12.52 -15.48
C GLN A 314 4.19 12.24 -16.48
N ALA A 315 5.23 13.07 -16.48
CA ALA A 315 6.39 12.84 -17.33
C ALA A 315 7.21 11.65 -16.82
N HIS A 316 7.52 10.72 -17.70
CA HIS A 316 8.27 9.51 -17.39
C HIS A 316 8.91 8.90 -18.64
N ILE A 317 9.90 8.02 -18.42
CA ILE A 317 10.51 7.19 -19.44
C ILE A 317 10.34 5.74 -19.02
N ILE A 318 9.85 4.92 -19.93
CA ILE A 318 9.69 3.48 -19.78
C ILE A 318 10.81 2.79 -20.57
N PHE A 319 11.50 1.85 -19.93
CA PHE A 319 12.49 0.99 -20.52
C PHE A 319 11.98 -0.45 -20.44
N ASP A 320 11.67 -1.05 -21.59
CA ASP A 320 11.24 -2.44 -21.69
C ASP A 320 12.40 -3.29 -22.17
N PHE A 321 12.59 -4.44 -21.52
CA PHE A 321 13.66 -5.40 -21.80
C PHE A 321 13.05 -6.76 -22.15
N PRO A 322 12.64 -6.99 -23.41
CA PRO A 322 12.08 -8.28 -23.79
C PRO A 322 13.13 -9.40 -23.75
N SER A 323 12.64 -10.63 -23.80
CA SER A 323 13.48 -11.84 -23.72
C SER A 323 14.45 -12.02 -24.88
N ASP A 324 14.28 -11.27 -25.97
CA ASP A 324 15.20 -11.24 -27.11
C ASP A 324 16.48 -10.42 -26.85
N GLY A 325 16.56 -9.73 -25.70
CA GLY A 325 17.71 -8.93 -25.30
C GLY A 325 17.71 -7.50 -25.83
N SER A 326 16.67 -7.11 -26.59
CA SER A 326 16.49 -5.74 -27.07
C SER A 326 16.08 -4.79 -25.94
N LEU A 327 16.29 -3.49 -26.18
CA LEU A 327 15.86 -2.40 -25.30
C LEU A 327 14.89 -1.50 -26.04
N TYR A 328 13.67 -1.38 -25.53
CA TYR A 328 12.70 -0.39 -26.02
C TYR A 328 12.61 0.76 -25.02
N VAL A 329 12.66 1.99 -25.53
CA VAL A 329 12.58 3.21 -24.73
C VAL A 329 11.34 4.00 -25.17
N ASN A 330 10.35 4.10 -24.29
CA ASN A 330 9.14 4.89 -24.53
C ASN A 330 9.16 6.13 -23.63
N THR A 331 9.02 7.32 -24.23
CA THR A 331 9.07 8.58 -23.48
C THR A 331 7.71 9.26 -23.44
N PHE A 332 7.34 9.78 -22.28
CA PHE A 332 6.11 10.51 -22.07
C PHE A 332 6.48 11.83 -21.41
N TYR A 333 6.39 12.94 -22.13
CA TYR A 333 6.60 14.29 -21.60
C TYR A 333 5.28 15.05 -21.57
N LEU A 334 5.09 15.88 -20.55
CA LEU A 334 3.90 16.73 -20.41
C LEU A 334 3.85 17.76 -21.54
N GLY A 335 2.93 17.57 -22.48
CA GLY A 335 2.59 18.58 -23.49
C GLY A 335 2.05 19.85 -22.81
N LYS A 336 2.68 21.00 -23.09
CA LYS A 336 2.09 22.31 -22.84
C LYS A 336 0.71 22.37 -23.52
N LYS A 337 -0.31 22.74 -22.74
CA LYS A 337 -1.65 23.01 -23.24
C LYS A 337 -1.64 24.33 -24.02
N THR A 338 -1.47 24.29 -25.34
CA THR A 338 -1.94 25.34 -26.25
C THR A 338 -3.35 24.98 -26.68
N GLU A 339 -4.29 25.92 -26.57
CA GLU A 339 -5.67 25.74 -27.01
C GLU A 339 -5.75 25.46 -28.51
N SER A 340 -5.75 24.18 -28.86
CA SER A 340 -6.47 23.63 -29.98
C SER A 340 -6.59 22.13 -29.72
N THR A 341 -7.80 21.60 -29.78
CA THR A 341 -8.09 20.17 -29.83
C THR A 341 -7.12 19.44 -30.74
N GLN A 342 -6.15 18.74 -30.14
CA GLN A 342 -5.35 17.74 -30.81
C GLN A 342 -4.93 16.68 -29.79
N GLU A 343 -4.92 15.45 -30.27
CA GLU A 343 -4.61 14.23 -29.55
C GLU A 343 -3.34 14.36 -28.72
N ILE A 344 -3.25 13.54 -27.68
CA ILE A 344 -2.03 13.33 -26.92
C ILE A 344 -0.94 12.96 -27.93
N ASP A 345 -0.07 13.91 -28.26
CA ASP A 345 1.16 13.67 -29.00
C ASP A 345 2.02 12.74 -28.15
N THR A 346 1.77 11.45 -28.34
CA THR A 346 2.71 10.41 -27.99
C THR A 346 3.86 10.66 -28.94
N TYR A 347 4.88 11.37 -28.50
CA TYR A 347 6.19 11.22 -29.11
C TYR A 347 6.60 9.79 -28.81
N LYS A 348 6.10 8.85 -29.63
CA LYS A 348 6.81 7.64 -29.93
C LYS A 348 8.05 8.16 -30.66
N VAL A 349 9.05 8.57 -29.89
CA VAL A 349 10.42 8.44 -30.37
C VAL A 349 10.61 6.93 -30.44
N GLU A 350 10.06 6.31 -31.48
CA GLU A 350 10.76 5.22 -32.11
C GLU A 350 12.08 5.86 -32.45
N VAL A 351 13.07 5.66 -31.58
CA VAL A 351 14.43 5.56 -32.04
C VAL A 351 14.43 4.31 -32.93
N GLN A 352 13.82 4.40 -34.11
CA GLN A 352 14.30 3.72 -35.29
C GLN A 352 15.64 4.38 -35.57
N CYS A 353 16.64 3.98 -34.79
CA CYS A 353 17.99 3.89 -35.32
C CYS A 353 17.85 2.92 -36.49
N ASN A 354 17.67 3.48 -37.69
CA ASN A 354 17.64 2.73 -38.94
C ASN A 354 18.78 1.69 -38.88
N ASP A 355 18.38 0.41 -39.02
CA ASP A 355 19.24 -0.76 -39.20
C ASP A 355 20.06 -1.33 -38.03
N PHE A 356 19.74 -1.05 -36.74
CA PHE A 356 20.37 -1.80 -35.65
C PHE A 356 19.38 -2.38 -34.64
N PHE A 357 19.16 -3.70 -34.72
CA PHE A 357 18.86 -4.52 -33.57
C PHE A 357 19.99 -4.31 -32.55
N TYR A 358 19.72 -3.69 -31.40
CA TYR A 358 20.69 -3.71 -30.32
C TYR A 358 20.71 -5.12 -29.75
N GLU A 359 21.70 -5.92 -30.14
CA GLU A 359 22.03 -7.18 -29.44
C GLU A 359 22.51 -6.93 -27.99
N LYS A 360 22.66 -5.66 -27.56
CA LYS A 360 23.06 -5.23 -26.22
C LYS A 360 22.38 -3.93 -25.78
N ALA A 361 21.74 -3.94 -24.62
CA ALA A 361 21.30 -2.74 -23.93
C ALA A 361 22.53 -1.92 -23.46
N GLU A 362 22.92 -0.92 -24.25
CA GLU A 362 24.04 -0.02 -23.92
C GLU A 362 23.53 1.39 -23.63
N TYR A 363 24.14 2.07 -22.67
CA TYR A 363 23.86 3.48 -22.41
C TYR A 363 24.41 4.35 -23.54
N THR A 364 23.56 5.19 -24.14
CA THR A 364 23.95 6.06 -25.27
C THR A 364 23.81 7.54 -24.94
N GLN A 365 24.32 8.40 -25.83
CA GLN A 365 24.16 9.85 -25.72
C GLN A 365 22.68 10.27 -25.87
N GLU A 366 21.92 9.59 -26.71
CA GLU A 366 20.48 9.82 -26.89
C GLU A 366 19.72 9.56 -25.60
N ILE A 367 20.03 8.45 -24.90
CA ILE A 367 19.45 8.14 -23.59
C ILE A 367 19.78 9.23 -22.57
N ASP A 368 21.02 9.75 -22.58
CA ASP A 368 21.40 10.87 -21.73
C ASP A 368 20.54 12.11 -21.97
N ILE A 369 20.32 12.47 -23.25
CA ILE A 369 19.48 13.62 -23.63
C ILE A 369 18.04 13.43 -23.13
N LEU A 370 17.46 12.24 -23.29
CA LEU A 370 16.11 11.94 -22.80
C LEU A 370 16.03 12.08 -21.27
N LEU A 371 17.02 11.56 -20.54
CA LEU A 371 17.07 11.70 -19.08
C LEU A 371 17.22 13.15 -18.65
N GLN A 372 18.02 13.95 -19.35
CA GLN A 372 18.13 15.39 -19.10
C GLN A 372 16.80 16.12 -19.34
N LEU A 373 16.07 15.78 -20.40
CA LEU A 373 14.74 16.34 -20.69
C LEU A 373 13.72 15.97 -19.60
N LEU A 374 13.77 14.74 -19.09
CA LEU A 374 12.94 14.31 -17.96
C LEU A 374 13.30 15.04 -16.67
N VAL A 375 14.61 15.23 -16.41
CA VAL A 375 15.11 16.04 -15.30
C VAL A 375 14.70 17.51 -15.46
N ALA A 376 14.51 18.04 -16.67
CA ALA A 376 14.03 19.42 -16.83
C ALA A 376 12.55 19.60 -16.47
N GLN A 377 11.78 18.52 -16.28
CA GLN A 377 10.39 18.59 -15.87
C GLN A 377 10.24 18.93 -14.39
N ASP A 378 9.08 19.48 -14.01
CA ASP A 378 8.74 19.72 -12.62
C ASP A 378 8.52 18.40 -11.86
N ILE A 379 8.76 18.43 -10.55
CA ILE A 379 8.39 17.32 -9.66
C ILE A 379 6.87 17.31 -9.51
N THR A 380 6.27 16.12 -9.65
CA THR A 380 4.81 15.95 -9.62
C THR A 380 4.36 14.96 -8.54
#